data_AF-A0A7X5I4N1-F1
#
_entry.id   AF-A0A7X5I4N1-F1
#
_cell.length_a   1.000
_cell.length_b   1.000
_cell.length_c   1.000
_cell.angle_alpha   90.00
_cell.angle_beta   90.00
_cell.angle_gamma   90.00
#
_symmetry.space_group_name_H-M   'P 1'
#
loop_
_entity.id
_entity.type
_entity.pdbx_description
1 polymer ?
#
loop_
_entity_poly.entity_id
_entity_poly.type
_entity_poly.pdbx_seq_one_letter_code
_entity_poly.pdbx_strand_id
1 'polypeptide(L)'
;MKYEDILSFIMILDKIKKPTQIKEILEKITEEYINKVNENIPDNLLQLIKDIVFLFLKKIDTPKKEREKIENLINERRFSTMFETLEYNVQKEREQCKLEGEMKKQVEIAKSMLNDNLSIAMIMKYTGLSKEEIEKLR
;
A
#
# COMPACT_ATOMS: atom_id res chain seq x y z
N MET A 1 25.17 15.07 -14.16
CA MET A 1 24.15 15.64 -13.25
C MET A 1 24.74 16.87 -12.59
N LYS A 2 24.06 18.03 -12.62
CA LYS A 2 24.58 19.25 -11.96
C LYS A 2 24.02 19.31 -10.54
N TYR A 3 24.78 19.84 -9.59
CA TYR A 3 24.33 20.07 -8.20
C TYR A 3 23.00 20.85 -8.11
N GLU A 4 22.71 21.64 -9.16
CA GLU A 4 21.45 22.37 -9.39
C GLU A 4 20.21 21.47 -9.35
N ASP A 5 20.30 20.23 -9.86
CA ASP A 5 19.16 19.30 -9.95
C ASP A 5 18.78 18.72 -8.57
N ILE A 6 19.79 18.42 -7.74
CA ILE A 6 19.61 17.87 -6.38
C ILE A 6 19.06 18.95 -5.44
N LEU A 7 19.62 20.16 -5.53
CA LEU A 7 19.12 21.30 -4.74
C LEU A 7 17.66 21.61 -5.09
N SER A 8 17.31 21.53 -6.38
CA SER A 8 15.94 21.71 -6.84
C SER A 8 14.99 20.66 -6.27
N PHE A 9 15.41 19.39 -6.22
CA PHE A 9 14.62 18.31 -5.62
C PHE A 9 14.42 18.51 -4.10
N ILE A 10 15.48 18.85 -3.36
CA ILE A 10 15.40 19.15 -1.93
C ILE A 10 14.48 20.36 -1.66
N MET A 11 14.57 21.41 -2.48
CA MET A 11 13.69 22.60 -2.38
C MET A 11 12.23 22.29 -2.73
N ILE A 12 11.96 21.31 -3.59
CA ILE A 12 10.59 20.87 -3.87
C ILE A 12 10.03 20.09 -2.68
N LEU A 13 10.82 19.19 -2.09
CA LEU A 13 10.42 18.43 -0.91
C LEU A 13 10.12 19.33 0.31
N ASP A 14 10.95 20.35 0.53
CA ASP A 14 10.75 21.33 1.62
C ASP A 14 9.45 22.16 1.46
N LYS A 15 8.96 22.32 0.22
CA LYS A 15 7.71 23.03 -0.07
C LYS A 15 6.45 22.20 0.17
N ILE A 16 6.57 20.89 0.38
CA ILE A 16 5.44 19.99 0.66
C ILE A 16 5.11 20.08 2.15
N LYS A 17 4.17 20.96 2.51
CA LYS A 17 3.67 21.10 3.89
C LYS A 17 2.35 20.35 4.11
N LYS A 18 1.63 20.02 3.03
CA LYS A 18 0.34 19.32 3.07
C LYS A 18 0.25 18.25 1.95
N PRO A 19 -0.44 17.12 2.19
CA PRO A 19 -0.61 16.05 1.19
C PRO A 19 -1.23 16.50 -0.14
N THR A 20 -2.10 17.52 -0.10
CA THR A 20 -2.76 18.06 -1.31
C THR A 20 -1.79 18.72 -2.29
N GLN A 21 -0.65 19.22 -1.81
CA GLN A 21 0.37 19.89 -2.63
C GLN A 21 1.21 18.89 -3.44
N ILE A 22 1.20 17.62 -3.05
CA ILE A 22 1.92 16.54 -3.75
C ILE A 22 1.36 16.41 -5.16
N LYS A 23 0.04 16.48 -5.33
CA LYS A 23 -0.61 16.33 -6.64
C LYS A 23 -0.26 17.47 -7.60
N GLU A 24 -0.28 18.73 -7.13
CA GLU A 24 0.09 19.91 -7.94
C GLU A 24 1.57 19.93 -8.33
N ILE A 25 2.44 19.34 -7.50
CA ILE A 25 3.88 19.23 -7.79
C ILE A 25 4.13 18.10 -8.79
N LEU A 26 3.48 16.95 -8.61
CA LEU A 26 3.55 15.82 -9.55
C LEU A 26 3.03 16.19 -10.93
N GLU A 27 1.96 17.01 -11.02
CA GLU A 27 1.43 17.53 -12.28
C GLU A 27 2.40 18.48 -13.01
N LYS A 28 3.34 19.10 -12.29
CA LYS A 28 4.36 20.00 -12.85
C LYS A 28 5.65 19.29 -13.22
N ILE A 29 5.83 18.04 -12.79
CA ILE A 29 6.99 17.22 -13.14
C ILE A 29 6.71 16.57 -14.50
N THR A 30 7.40 17.03 -15.53
CA THR A 30 7.26 16.47 -16.89
C THR A 30 7.92 15.09 -16.98
N GLU A 31 7.41 14.21 -17.86
CA GLU A 31 8.06 12.91 -18.17
C GLU A 31 9.52 13.09 -18.57
N GLU A 32 9.86 14.19 -19.25
CA GLU A 32 11.25 14.52 -19.62
C GLU A 32 12.15 14.74 -18.39
N TYR A 33 11.65 15.39 -17.33
CA TYR A 33 12.39 15.56 -16.08
C TYR A 33 12.57 14.21 -15.36
N ILE A 34 11.54 13.38 -15.31
CA ILE A 34 11.62 12.02 -14.74
C ILE A 34 12.65 11.18 -15.51
N ASN A 35 12.64 11.24 -16.84
CA ASN A 35 13.57 10.49 -17.68
C ASN A 35 15.02 10.98 -17.50
N LYS A 36 15.25 12.30 -17.40
CA LYS A 36 16.59 12.87 -17.10
C LYS A 36 17.11 12.49 -15.72
N VAL A 37 16.22 12.44 -14.72
CA VAL A 37 16.57 11.98 -13.37
C VAL A 37 16.90 10.49 -13.39
N ASN A 38 16.07 9.66 -14.05
CA ASN A 38 16.26 8.21 -14.17
C ASN A 38 17.61 7.83 -14.80
N GLU A 39 18.08 8.58 -15.81
CA GLU A 39 19.34 8.26 -16.48
C GLU A 39 20.59 8.55 -15.63
N ASN A 40 20.51 9.36 -14.54
CA ASN A 40 21.69 9.81 -13.80
C ASN A 40 21.49 10.07 -12.29
N ILE A 41 20.67 9.29 -11.58
CA ILE A 41 20.58 9.39 -10.10
C ILE A 41 21.96 9.08 -9.48
N PRO A 42 22.60 9.97 -8.71
CA PRO A 42 23.87 9.68 -8.08
C PRO A 42 23.65 8.80 -6.85
N ASP A 43 24.67 8.00 -6.49
CA ASP A 43 24.51 6.93 -5.49
C ASP A 43 24.10 7.44 -4.11
N ASN A 44 24.49 8.66 -3.74
CA ASN A 44 24.06 9.28 -2.48
C ASN A 44 22.54 9.56 -2.45
N LEU A 45 21.94 9.97 -3.58
CA LEU A 45 20.50 10.18 -3.68
C LEU A 45 19.75 8.83 -3.78
N LEU A 46 20.36 7.85 -4.45
CA LEU A 46 19.84 6.49 -4.48
C LEU A 46 19.75 5.89 -3.07
N GLN A 47 20.78 6.12 -2.25
CA GLN A 47 20.81 5.71 -0.85
C GLN A 47 19.71 6.40 -0.02
N LEU A 48 19.49 7.71 -0.23
CA LEU A 48 18.41 8.42 0.45
C LEU A 48 17.02 7.88 0.06
N ILE A 49 16.78 7.62 -1.23
CA ILE A 49 15.53 7.01 -1.71
C ILE A 49 15.33 5.65 -1.05
N LYS A 50 16.39 4.83 -1.00
CA LYS A 50 16.38 3.53 -0.35
C LYS A 50 16.00 3.63 1.13
N ASP A 51 16.59 4.56 1.86
CA ASP A 51 16.31 4.76 3.29
C ASP A 51 14.86 5.21 3.53
N ILE A 52 14.37 6.16 2.72
CA ILE A 52 12.98 6.65 2.80
C ILE A 52 11.99 5.51 2.52
N VAL A 53 12.19 4.77 1.43
CA VAL A 53 11.31 3.65 1.07
C VAL A 53 11.38 2.56 2.14
N PHE A 54 12.55 2.24 2.65
CA PHE A 54 12.72 1.23 3.70
C PHE A 54 12.00 1.60 5.01
N LEU A 55 12.12 2.87 5.44
CA LEU A 55 11.39 3.39 6.60
C LEU A 55 9.88 3.32 6.38
N PHE A 56 9.41 3.67 5.18
CA PHE A 56 8.00 3.59 4.82
C PHE A 56 7.47 2.15 4.89
N LEU A 57 8.17 1.19 4.26
CA LEU A 57 7.78 -0.23 4.25
C LEU A 57 7.78 -0.85 5.65
N LYS A 58 8.71 -0.44 6.53
CA LYS A 58 8.69 -0.84 7.94
C LYS A 58 7.45 -0.32 8.67
N LYS A 59 7.01 0.90 8.37
CA LYS A 59 5.87 1.54 9.04
C LYS A 59 4.55 0.84 8.72
N ILE A 60 4.42 0.27 7.53
CA ILE A 60 3.21 -0.47 7.09
C ILE A 60 3.35 -1.99 7.25
N ASP A 61 4.32 -2.44 8.04
CA ASP A 61 4.58 -3.86 8.35
C ASP A 61 4.73 -4.77 7.11
N THR A 62 5.34 -4.25 6.03
CA THR A 62 5.54 -5.01 4.81
C THR A 62 6.38 -6.28 5.07
N PRO A 63 5.97 -7.46 4.55
CA PRO A 63 6.71 -8.70 4.69
C PRO A 63 8.17 -8.57 4.25
N LYS A 64 9.08 -9.25 4.97
CA LYS A 64 10.53 -9.17 4.72
C LYS A 64 10.89 -9.47 3.25
N LYS A 65 10.27 -10.50 2.67
CA LYS A 65 10.49 -10.91 1.27
C LYS A 65 10.12 -9.82 0.27
N GLU A 66 9.06 -9.07 0.53
CA GLU A 66 8.63 -7.97 -0.35
C GLU A 66 9.54 -6.76 -0.20
N ARG A 67 9.99 -6.47 1.03
CA ARG A 67 11.00 -5.44 1.28
C ARG A 67 12.30 -5.72 0.52
N GLU A 68 12.80 -6.96 0.58
CA GLU A 68 13.99 -7.38 -0.17
C GLU A 68 13.80 -7.23 -1.69
N LYS A 69 12.61 -7.60 -2.21
CA LYS A 69 12.29 -7.41 -3.63
C LYS A 69 12.32 -5.93 -4.03
N ILE A 70 11.67 -5.06 -3.25
CA ILE A 70 11.65 -3.61 -3.50
C ILE A 70 13.05 -3.01 -3.41
N GLU A 71 13.84 -3.44 -2.42
CA GLU A 71 15.22 -3.01 -2.26
C GLU A 71 16.09 -3.36 -3.47
N ASN A 72 15.96 -4.58 -4.00
CA ASN A 72 16.68 -4.99 -5.21
C ASN A 72 16.28 -4.15 -6.42
N LEU A 73 15.00 -3.86 -6.60
CA LEU A 73 14.52 -3.00 -7.70
C LEU A 73 15.09 -1.58 -7.60
N ILE A 74 15.26 -1.04 -6.39
CA ILE A 74 15.92 0.26 -6.19
C ILE A 74 17.41 0.16 -6.55
N ASN A 75 18.12 -0.86 -6.06
CA ASN A 75 19.55 -1.04 -6.37
C ASN A 75 19.80 -1.22 -7.88
N GLU A 76 18.89 -1.90 -8.58
CA GLU A 76 18.91 -2.09 -10.04
C GLU A 76 18.37 -0.86 -10.82
N ARG A 77 17.96 0.21 -10.13
CA ARG A 77 17.37 1.43 -10.70
C ARG A 77 16.12 1.17 -11.54
N ARG A 78 15.38 0.10 -11.22
CA ARG A 78 14.12 -0.31 -11.87
C ARG A 78 12.92 0.32 -11.18
N PHE A 79 12.89 1.65 -11.12
CA PHE A 79 11.87 2.39 -10.38
C PHE A 79 10.44 2.17 -10.89
N SER A 80 10.23 2.06 -12.20
CA SER A 80 8.88 1.78 -12.74
C SER A 80 8.32 0.46 -12.21
N THR A 81 9.12 -0.61 -12.27
CA THR A 81 8.73 -1.92 -11.72
C THR A 81 8.57 -1.90 -10.19
N MET A 82 9.35 -1.06 -9.50
CA MET A 82 9.19 -0.83 -8.05
C MET A 82 7.82 -0.22 -7.76
N PHE A 83 7.42 0.84 -8.47
CA PHE A 83 6.13 1.50 -8.29
C PHE A 83 4.96 0.57 -8.62
N GLU A 84 5.03 -0.19 -9.72
CA GLU A 84 4.02 -1.21 -10.06
C GLU A 84 3.87 -2.25 -8.94
N THR A 85 4.99 -2.71 -8.36
CA THR A 85 4.98 -3.68 -7.25
C THR A 85 4.31 -3.09 -6.01
N LEU A 86 4.62 -1.82 -5.67
CA LEU A 86 4.01 -1.13 -4.54
C LEU A 86 2.49 -0.94 -4.73
N GLU A 87 2.07 -0.53 -5.93
CA GLU A 87 0.66 -0.35 -6.24
C GLU A 87 -0.11 -1.66 -6.13
N TYR A 88 0.42 -2.74 -6.70
CA TYR A 88 -0.17 -4.08 -6.59
C TYR A 88 -0.36 -4.50 -5.12
N ASN A 89 0.66 -4.31 -4.29
CA ASN A 89 0.61 -4.65 -2.88
C ASN A 89 -0.51 -3.89 -2.14
N VAL A 90 -0.60 -2.58 -2.36
CA VAL A 90 -1.65 -1.74 -1.76
C VAL A 90 -3.05 -2.19 -2.19
N GLN A 91 -3.24 -2.54 -3.47
CA GLN A 91 -4.54 -3.02 -3.94
C GLN A 91 -4.90 -4.36 -3.32
N LYS A 92 -3.95 -5.29 -3.25
CA LYS A 92 -4.14 -6.60 -2.62
C LYS A 92 -4.52 -6.47 -1.14
N GLU A 93 -3.84 -5.61 -0.39
CA GLU A 93 -4.18 -5.35 1.02
C GLU A 93 -5.58 -4.74 1.16
N ARG A 94 -5.97 -3.80 0.29
CA ARG A 94 -7.33 -3.23 0.30
C ARG A 94 -8.40 -4.28 0.03
N GLU A 95 -8.17 -5.16 -0.93
CA GLU A 95 -9.08 -6.27 -1.24
C GLU A 95 -9.21 -7.20 -0.04
N GLN A 96 -8.10 -7.57 0.59
CA GLN A 96 -8.11 -8.40 1.79
C GLN A 96 -8.87 -7.74 2.95
N CYS A 97 -8.60 -6.46 3.24
CA CYS A 97 -9.33 -5.72 4.27
C CYS A 97 -10.83 -5.64 3.99
N LYS A 98 -11.22 -5.51 2.72
CA LYS A 98 -12.63 -5.52 2.31
C LYS A 98 -13.28 -6.88 2.58
N LEU A 99 -12.62 -7.98 2.17
CA LEU A 99 -13.11 -9.34 2.42
C LEU A 99 -13.22 -9.65 3.91
N GLU A 100 -12.21 -9.27 4.69
CA GLU A 100 -12.24 -9.42 6.16
C GLU A 100 -13.37 -8.61 6.80
N GLY A 101 -13.63 -7.39 6.29
CA GLY A 101 -14.73 -6.56 6.74
C GLY A 101 -16.10 -7.17 6.41
N GLU A 102 -16.27 -7.70 5.19
CA GLU A 102 -17.48 -8.41 4.78
C GLU A 102 -17.71 -9.66 5.64
N MET A 103 -16.67 -10.48 5.87
CA MET A 103 -16.76 -11.64 6.75
C MET A 103 -17.12 -11.26 8.19
N LYS A 104 -16.47 -10.23 8.76
CA LYS A 104 -16.80 -9.72 10.11
C LYS A 104 -18.26 -9.31 10.20
N LYS A 105 -18.78 -8.61 9.19
CA LYS A 105 -20.18 -8.23 9.11
C LYS A 105 -21.11 -9.45 9.09
N GLN A 106 -20.79 -10.48 8.30
CA GLN A 106 -21.60 -11.71 8.27
C GLN A 106 -21.61 -12.44 9.62
N VAL A 107 -20.46 -12.47 10.30
CA VAL A 107 -20.35 -13.05 11.66
C VAL A 107 -21.16 -12.25 12.68
N GLU A 108 -21.12 -10.92 12.63
CA GLU A 108 -21.94 -10.07 13.50
C GLU A 108 -23.44 -10.26 13.29
N ILE A 109 -23.87 -10.35 12.01
CA ILE A 109 -25.27 -10.65 11.67
C ILE A 109 -25.65 -12.03 12.23
N ALA A 110 -24.81 -13.05 12.04
CA ALA A 110 -25.07 -14.40 12.55
C ALA A 110 -25.21 -14.42 14.08
N LYS A 111 -24.36 -13.70 14.80
CA LYS A 111 -24.47 -13.55 16.27
C LYS A 111 -25.78 -12.90 16.69
N SER A 112 -26.19 -11.83 16.02
CA SER A 112 -27.49 -11.18 16.29
C SER A 112 -28.65 -12.16 16.06
N MET A 113 -28.63 -12.89 14.94
CA MET A 113 -29.66 -13.86 14.61
C MET A 113 -29.72 -15.03 15.60
N LEU A 114 -28.57 -15.49 16.12
CA LEU A 114 -28.51 -16.49 17.19
C LEU A 114 -29.14 -15.98 18.48
N ASN A 115 -28.86 -14.73 18.87
CA ASN A 115 -29.46 -14.10 20.05
C ASN A 115 -30.99 -13.95 19.91
N ASP A 116 -31.48 -13.73 18.69
CA ASP A 116 -32.90 -13.68 18.37
C ASP A 116 -33.55 -15.08 18.26
N ASN A 117 -32.82 -16.14 18.60
CA ASN A 117 -33.24 -17.55 18.53
C ASN A 117 -33.67 -18.02 17.13
N LEU A 118 -33.13 -17.41 16.07
CA LEU A 118 -33.38 -17.86 14.70
C LEU A 118 -32.72 -19.22 14.43
N SER A 119 -33.33 -20.00 13.53
CA SER A 119 -32.84 -21.34 13.21
C SER A 119 -31.51 -21.27 12.45
N ILE A 120 -30.62 -22.24 12.70
CA ILE A 120 -29.31 -22.33 12.03
C ILE A 120 -29.46 -22.33 10.51
N ALA A 121 -30.51 -22.98 9.97
CA ALA A 121 -30.79 -22.99 8.54
C ALA A 121 -31.10 -21.59 7.96
N MET A 122 -31.81 -20.75 8.72
CA MET A 122 -32.08 -19.36 8.33
C MET A 122 -30.78 -18.56 8.33
N ILE A 123 -29.95 -18.72 9.36
CA ILE A 123 -28.67 -18.00 9.49
C ILE A 123 -27.74 -18.36 8.32
N MET A 124 -27.61 -19.65 7.99
CA MET A 124 -26.82 -20.10 6.83
C MET A 124 -27.29 -19.43 5.53
N LYS A 125 -28.62 -19.36 5.32
CA LYS A 125 -29.21 -18.78 4.11
C LYS A 125 -28.89 -17.29 3.92
N TYR A 126 -28.88 -16.50 5.01
CA TYR A 126 -28.69 -15.05 4.92
C TYR A 126 -27.24 -14.59 5.11
N THR A 127 -26.41 -15.37 5.79
CA THR A 127 -25.01 -14.99 6.07
C THR A 127 -24.00 -15.70 5.17
N GLY A 128 -24.40 -16.81 4.54
CA GLY A 128 -23.51 -17.66 3.74
C GLY A 128 -22.54 -18.49 4.59
N LEU A 129 -22.60 -18.41 5.92
CA LEU A 129 -21.78 -19.19 6.83
C LEU A 129 -22.22 -20.65 6.84
N SER A 130 -21.25 -21.55 7.04
CA SER A 130 -21.49 -22.97 7.27
C SER A 130 -22.08 -23.23 8.66
N LYS A 131 -22.70 -24.40 8.83
CA LYS A 131 -23.22 -24.84 10.12
C LYS A 131 -22.13 -24.86 11.21
N GLU A 132 -20.94 -25.35 10.87
CA GLU A 132 -19.81 -25.42 11.80
C GLU A 132 -19.33 -24.05 12.25
N GLU A 133 -19.29 -23.07 11.34
CA GLU A 133 -18.93 -21.68 11.68
C GLU A 133 -19.97 -21.07 12.62
N ILE A 134 -21.26 -21.27 12.35
CA ILE A 134 -22.35 -20.76 13.20
C ILE A 134 -22.33 -21.42 14.57
N GLU A 135 -22.05 -22.73 14.66
CA GLU A 135 -21.98 -23.45 15.94
C GLU A 135 -20.80 -22.99 16.81
N LYS A 136 -19.68 -22.56 16.22
CA LYS A 136 -18.56 -21.93 16.94
C LYS A 136 -18.87 -20.53 17.48
N LEU A 137 -19.97 -19.91 17.05
CA LEU A 137 -20.40 -18.58 17.53
C LEU A 137 -21.32 -18.64 18.76
N ARG A 138 -21.75 -19.84 19.17
CA ARG A 138 -22.49 -20.08 20.43
C ARG A 138 -21.56 -20.08 21.62
#